data_AF-A0A8H3BA42-F1
#
_entry.id   AF-A0A8H3BA42-F1
#
_cell.length_a   1.000
_cell.length_b   1.000
_cell.length_c   1.000
_cell.angle_alpha   90.00
_cell.angle_beta   90.00
_cell.angle_gamma   90.00
#
_symmetry.space_group_name_H-M   'P 1'
#
loop_
_entity.id
_entity.type
_entity.pdbx_description
1 polymer ?
#
loop_
_entity_poly.entity_id
_entity_poly.type
_entity_poly.pdbx_seq_one_letter_code
_entity_poly.pdbx_strand_id
1 'polypeptide(L)'
;MVSSTFTRVYTPNKSSEFKDQLYNWCDRVHIGHIRFVTSQTAHRDQQGHLLYTAVPIFPGIIVGQAGRVQYDENAPFQVTSQNMIGWGTSKKQAEEMASANLLNSYQYCFY
;
A
#
# COMPACT_ATOMS: atom_id res chain seq x y z
N MET A 1 11.77 23.45 2.74
CA MET A 1 11.17 22.32 3.49
C MET A 1 12.20 21.22 3.50
N VAL A 2 12.59 20.71 4.66
CA VAL A 2 13.57 19.62 4.77
C VAL A 2 12.85 18.37 4.35
N SER A 3 13.27 17.74 3.25
CA SER A 3 12.63 16.52 2.80
C SER A 3 13.15 15.33 3.58
N SER A 4 12.27 14.68 4.34
CA SER A 4 12.62 13.52 5.15
C SER A 4 13.07 12.39 4.24
N THR A 5 14.20 11.80 4.57
CA THR A 5 14.82 10.76 3.77
C THR A 5 14.93 9.48 4.58
N PHE A 6 14.37 8.40 4.04
CA PHE A 6 14.17 7.13 4.70
C PHE A 6 15.09 6.05 4.11
N THR A 7 15.51 5.10 4.94
CA THR A 7 16.50 4.08 4.52
C THR A 7 16.17 2.68 5.03
N ARG A 8 15.29 2.56 6.03
CA ARG A 8 14.96 1.27 6.64
C ARG A 8 13.62 0.79 6.15
N VAL A 9 13.53 -0.48 5.76
CA VAL A 9 12.25 -1.07 5.36
C VAL A 9 11.37 -1.29 6.58
N TYR A 10 10.10 -0.89 6.49
CA TYR A 10 9.10 -1.16 7.51
C TYR A 10 8.83 -2.67 7.60
N THR A 11 8.88 -3.22 8.81
CA THR A 11 8.59 -4.64 9.07
C THR A 11 7.20 -4.75 9.70
N PRO A 12 6.18 -5.24 8.98
CA PRO A 12 4.84 -5.37 9.52
C PRO A 12 4.75 -6.51 10.55
N ASN A 13 3.92 -6.31 11.57
CA ASN A 13 3.51 -7.35 12.51
C ASN A 13 2.34 -8.14 11.92
N LYS A 14 2.53 -9.45 11.71
CA LYS A 14 1.52 -10.34 11.12
C LYS A 14 0.29 -10.58 12.01
N SER A 15 0.32 -10.20 13.29
CA SER A 15 -0.77 -10.42 14.23
C SER A 15 -1.80 -9.29 14.30
N SER A 16 -1.64 -8.23 13.49
CA SER A 16 -2.50 -7.03 13.50
C SER A 16 -3.05 -6.75 12.11
N GLU A 17 -4.15 -5.99 11.99
CA GLU A 17 -4.68 -5.56 10.67
C GLU A 17 -3.60 -4.76 9.93
N PHE A 18 -3.26 -5.18 8.71
CA PHE A 18 -2.24 -4.59 7.85
C PHE A 18 -2.64 -3.20 7.38
N LYS A 19 -3.92 -2.92 7.19
CA LYS A 19 -4.37 -1.58 6.81
C LYS A 19 -4.07 -0.54 7.90
N ASP A 20 -4.33 -0.88 9.16
CA ASP A 20 -3.99 -0.01 10.29
C ASP A 20 -2.48 0.18 10.43
N GLN A 21 -1.70 -0.87 10.18
CA GLN A 21 -0.25 -0.76 10.18
C GLN A 21 0.28 0.11 9.03
N LEU A 22 -0.36 0.07 7.87
CA LEU A 22 -0.03 0.94 6.75
C LEU A 22 -0.29 2.40 7.13
N TYR A 23 -1.38 2.70 7.82
CA TYR A 23 -1.67 4.04 8.33
C TYR A 23 -0.67 4.49 9.40
N ASN A 24 -0.33 3.62 10.34
CA ASN A 24 0.74 3.89 11.31
C ASN A 24 2.09 4.17 10.63
N TRP A 25 2.39 3.46 9.54
CA TRP A 25 3.59 3.74 8.74
C TRP A 25 3.50 5.11 8.05
N CYS A 26 2.36 5.44 7.42
CA CYS A 26 2.13 6.76 6.83
C CYS A 26 2.35 7.90 7.84
N ASP A 27 1.80 7.75 9.04
CA ASP A 27 1.93 8.73 10.12
C ASP A 27 3.39 8.91 10.56
N ARG A 28 4.17 7.82 10.63
CA ARG A 28 5.60 7.85 10.99
C ARG A 28 6.47 8.59 9.97
N VAL A 29 6.11 8.50 8.69
CA VAL A 29 6.86 9.14 7.60
C VAL A 29 6.26 10.48 7.17
N HIS A 30 5.22 10.93 7.88
CA HIS A 30 4.52 12.19 7.67
C HIS A 30 3.94 12.34 6.25
N ILE A 31 3.28 11.29 5.75
CA ILE A 31 2.49 11.33 4.50
C ILE A 31 1.02 11.07 4.80
N GLY A 32 0.14 11.51 3.91
CA GLY A 32 -1.27 11.16 3.92
C GLY A 32 -1.50 9.65 3.80
N HIS A 33 -2.59 9.18 4.40
CA HIS A 33 -2.96 7.77 4.38
C HIS A 33 -3.18 7.27 2.95
N ILE A 34 -2.58 6.11 2.65
CA ILE A 34 -2.75 5.45 1.35
C ILE A 34 -4.23 5.19 1.10
N ARG A 35 -4.71 5.67 -0.05
CA ARG A 35 -6.09 5.46 -0.51
C ARG A 35 -6.14 4.26 -1.44
N PHE A 36 -7.32 3.65 -1.54
CA PHE A 36 -7.53 2.49 -2.39
C PHE A 36 -8.65 2.78 -3.39
N VAL A 37 -8.39 2.48 -4.67
CA VAL A 37 -9.44 2.39 -5.68
C VAL A 37 -9.98 0.98 -5.64
N THR A 38 -11.16 0.83 -5.05
CA THR A 38 -11.85 -0.47 -5.01
C THR A 38 -12.84 -0.59 -6.14
N SER A 39 -12.80 -1.68 -6.90
CA SER A 39 -13.79 -1.98 -7.93
C SER A 39 -14.28 -3.42 -7.80
N GLN A 40 -15.56 -3.62 -8.15
CA GLN A 40 -16.12 -4.96 -8.26
C GLN A 40 -15.69 -5.55 -9.59
N THR A 41 -15.28 -6.81 -9.58
CA THR A 41 -14.86 -7.53 -10.78
C THR A 41 -15.96 -8.44 -11.31
N ALA A 42 -15.78 -8.92 -12.54
CA ALA A 42 -16.61 -10.00 -13.09
C ALA A 42 -16.22 -11.39 -12.54
N HIS A 43 -15.11 -11.49 -11.81
CA HIS A 43 -14.61 -12.74 -11.26
C HIS A 43 -15.38 -13.13 -10.00
N ARG A 44 -15.51 -14.45 -9.79
CA ARG A 44 -16.12 -15.04 -8.61
C ARG A 44 -15.15 -16.00 -7.95
N ASP A 45 -15.30 -16.18 -6.64
CA ASP A 45 -14.59 -17.24 -5.91
C ASP A 45 -15.21 -18.62 -6.20
N GLN A 46 -14.63 -19.66 -5.59
CA GLN A 46 -15.09 -21.04 -5.73
C GLN A 46 -16.52 -21.28 -5.18
N GLN A 47 -17.01 -20.37 -4.34
CA GLN A 47 -18.34 -20.41 -3.73
C GLN A 47 -19.36 -19.57 -4.52
N GLY A 48 -18.92 -18.91 -5.60
CA GLY A 48 -19.74 -18.07 -6.46
C GLY A 48 -19.88 -16.62 -6.00
N HIS A 49 -19.17 -16.17 -4.96
CA HIS A 49 -19.21 -14.78 -4.51
C HIS A 49 -18.41 -13.88 -5.45
N LEU A 50 -18.93 -12.68 -5.73
CA LEU A 50 -18.23 -11.69 -6.54
C LEU A 50 -16.97 -11.19 -5.83
N LEU A 51 -15.89 -11.03 -6.58
CA LEU A 51 -14.63 -10.52 -6.07
C LEU A 51 -14.51 -9.02 -6.28
N TYR A 52 -13.90 -8.35 -5.31
CA TYR A 52 -13.45 -6.97 -5.36
C TYR A 52 -11.94 -6.94 -5.50
N THR A 53 -11.44 -5.97 -6.25
CA THR A 53 -10.04 -5.58 -6.27
C THR A 53 -9.86 -4.26 -5.52
N ALA A 54 -8.69 -4.09 -4.91
CA ALA A 54 -8.26 -2.83 -4.33
C ALA A 54 -6.88 -2.48 -4.89
N VAL A 55 -6.81 -1.35 -5.59
CA VAL A 55 -5.55 -0.80 -6.15
C VAL A 55 -5.10 0.36 -5.27
N PRO A 56 -3.94 0.30 -4.61
CA PRO A 56 -3.48 1.39 -3.78
C PRO A 56 -3.00 2.57 -4.62
N ILE A 57 -3.32 3.79 -4.16
CA ILE A 57 -2.78 5.05 -4.67
C ILE A 57 -1.63 5.45 -3.74
N PHE A 58 -0.41 5.25 -4.21
CA PHE A 58 0.82 5.47 -3.45
C PHE A 58 1.40 6.86 -3.77
N PRO A 59 2.02 7.58 -2.82
CA PRO A 59 2.77 8.79 -3.14
C PRO A 59 3.92 8.46 -4.11
N GLY A 60 4.37 9.45 -4.87
CA GLY A 60 5.56 9.32 -5.70
C GLY A 60 6.77 8.90 -4.86
N ILE A 61 7.66 8.10 -5.43
CA ILE A 61 8.92 7.73 -4.79
C ILE A 61 10.06 8.46 -5.50
N ILE A 62 10.72 9.34 -4.78
CA ILE A 62 11.95 10.01 -5.21
C ILE A 62 13.12 9.27 -4.55
N VAL A 63 14.02 8.74 -5.36
CA VAL A 63 15.26 8.13 -4.86
C VAL A 63 16.36 9.19 -4.88
N GLY A 64 16.89 9.54 -3.71
CA GLY A 64 18.05 10.42 -3.54
C GLY A 64 19.38 9.68 -3.67
N GLN A 65 20.50 10.40 -3.48
CA GLN A 65 21.83 9.78 -3.48
C GLN A 65 21.98 8.75 -2.34
N ALA A 66 22.63 7.62 -2.65
CA ALA A 66 22.95 6.53 -1.72
C ALA A 66 21.76 5.75 -1.12
N GLY A 67 20.76 5.38 -1.94
CA GLY A 67 19.70 4.43 -1.54
C GLY A 67 18.67 5.01 -0.57
N ARG A 68 18.52 6.33 -0.64
CA ARG A 68 17.71 7.16 0.24
C ARG A 68 16.35 7.40 -0.40
N VAL A 69 15.27 7.00 0.27
CA VAL A 69 13.91 7.09 -0.24
C VAL A 69 13.23 8.34 0.31
N GLN A 70 12.60 9.10 -0.57
CA GLN A 70 11.77 10.25 -0.24
C GLN A 70 10.41 10.07 -0.91
N TYR A 71 9.34 10.43 -0.20
CA TYR A 71 7.98 10.39 -0.75
C TYR A 71 7.56 11.76 -1.27
N ASP A 72 6.86 11.77 -2.40
CA ASP A 72 6.29 12.97 -3.01
C ASP A 72 4.77 12.83 -3.14
N GLU A 73 4.06 13.54 -2.28
CA GLU A 73 2.59 13.54 -2.25
C GLU A 73 1.97 14.31 -3.44
N ASN A 74 2.77 15.08 -4.19
CA ASN A 74 2.29 15.83 -5.35
C ASN A 74 2.24 14.99 -6.64
N ALA A 75 2.91 13.82 -6.64
CA ALA A 75 2.96 12.91 -7.78
C ALA A 75 2.47 11.49 -7.42
N PRO A 76 1.24 11.34 -6.88
CA PRO A 76 0.73 10.02 -6.53
C PRO A 76 0.45 9.18 -7.77
N PHE A 77 0.63 7.87 -7.65
CA PHE A 77 0.38 6.92 -8.73
C PHE A 77 -0.37 5.69 -8.22
N GLN A 78 -1.10 5.02 -9.12
CA GLN A 78 -1.72 3.74 -8.82
C GLN A 78 -0.68 2.62 -8.95
N VAL A 79 -0.57 1.76 -7.93
CA VAL A 79 0.32 0.61 -7.98
C VAL A 79 -0.37 -0.50 -8.77
N THR A 80 -0.08 -0.57 -10.07
CA THR A 80 -0.71 -1.52 -11.01
C THR A 80 -0.03 -2.88 -11.07
N SER A 81 1.07 -3.07 -10.34
CA SER A 81 1.73 -4.37 -10.20
C SER A 81 0.76 -5.39 -9.63
N GLN A 82 0.53 -6.49 -10.35
CA GLN A 82 -0.46 -7.52 -9.99
C GLN A 82 -0.28 -8.04 -8.55
N ASN A 83 0.97 -8.16 -8.08
CA ASN A 83 1.29 -8.62 -6.73
C ASN A 83 0.89 -7.64 -5.63
N MET A 84 0.65 -6.36 -5.97
CA MET A 84 0.26 -5.30 -5.02
C MET A 84 -1.25 -5.06 -4.99
N ILE A 85 -1.97 -5.56 -5.99
CA ILE A 85 -3.44 -5.49 -6.04
C ILE A 85 -3.99 -6.46 -5.00
N GLY A 86 -4.84 -5.95 -4.13
CA GLY A 86 -5.55 -6.78 -3.15
C GLY A 86 -6.83 -7.34 -3.74
N TRP A 87 -7.17 -8.56 -3.34
CA TRP A 87 -8.39 -9.26 -3.74
C TRP A 87 -9.18 -9.66 -2.51
N GLY A 88 -10.50 -9.65 -2.61
CA GLY A 88 -11.37 -10.11 -1.53
C GLY A 88 -12.82 -10.22 -1.95
N THR A 89 -13.63 -10.92 -1.15
CA THR A 89 -15.10 -10.98 -1.35
C THR A 89 -15.81 -9.72 -0.84
N SER A 90 -15.05 -8.79 -0.25
CA SER A 90 -15.52 -7.47 0.15
C SER A 90 -14.44 -6.41 -0.11
N LYS A 91 -14.85 -5.14 -0.17
CA LYS A 91 -13.92 -4.00 -0.27
C LYS A 91 -12.91 -3.98 0.88
N LYS A 92 -13.37 -4.19 2.13
CA LYS A 92 -12.48 -4.22 3.31
C LYS A 92 -11.41 -5.30 3.16
N GLN A 93 -11.80 -6.51 2.75
CA GLN A 93 -10.84 -7.60 2.59
C GLN A 93 -9.84 -7.34 1.45
N ALA A 94 -10.30 -6.76 0.34
CA ALA A 94 -9.42 -6.40 -0.75
C ALA A 94 -8.40 -5.32 -0.33
N GLU A 95 -8.82 -4.29 0.39
CA GLU A 95 -7.92 -3.25 0.92
C GLU A 95 -6.92 -3.81 1.94
N GLU A 96 -7.38 -4.73 2.78
CA GLU A 96 -6.54 -5.41 3.77
C GLU A 96 -5.44 -6.24 3.09
N MET A 97 -5.79 -6.99 2.04
CA MET A 97 -4.82 -7.74 1.24
C MET A 97 -3.85 -6.81 0.49
N ALA A 98 -4.35 -5.72 -0.10
CA ALA A 98 -3.49 -4.74 -0.78
C ALA A 98 -2.49 -4.09 0.19
N SER A 99 -2.95 -3.77 1.41
CA SER A 99 -2.10 -3.24 2.48
C SER A 99 -1.03 -4.23 2.90
N ALA A 100 -1.40 -5.51 3.06
CA ALA A 100 -0.46 -6.58 3.35
C ALA A 100 0.59 -6.74 2.25
N ASN A 101 0.18 -6.70 0.99
CA ASN A 101 1.09 -6.83 -0.15
C ASN A 101 2.09 -5.67 -0.21
N LEU A 102 1.63 -4.43 -0.01
CA LEU A 102 2.50 -3.25 0.04
C LEU A 102 3.54 -3.33 1.17
N LEU A 103 3.09 -3.65 2.39
CA LEU A 103 3.97 -3.71 3.56
C LEU A 103 4.98 -4.87 3.47
N ASN A 104 4.58 -6.01 2.90
CA ASN A 104 5.46 -7.18 2.76
C ASN A 104 6.27 -7.17 1.44
N SER A 105 6.08 -6.19 0.57
CA SER A 105 6.85 -6.08 -0.69
C SER A 105 8.32 -5.75 -0.47
N TYR A 106 8.63 -5.09 0.65
CA TYR A 106 9.93 -4.44 0.92
C TYR A 106 10.37 -3.40 -0.13
N GLN A 107 9.45 -2.97 -1.01
CA GLN A 107 9.73 -2.08 -2.14
C GLN A 107 9.20 -0.66 -1.94
N TYR A 108 8.16 -0.50 -1.13
CA TYR A 108 7.42 0.76 -1.03
C TYR A 108 7.54 1.43 0.33
N CYS A 109 7.52 0.67 1.42
CA CYS A 109 7.36 1.22 2.78
C CYS A 109 8.71 1.30 3.52
N PHE A 110 9.33 2.49 3.52
CA PHE A 110 10.57 2.82 4.22
C PHE A 110 10.32 3.86 5.30
N TYR A 111 11.14 3.88 6.35
CA TYR A 111 11.13 4.87 7.43
C TYR A 111 12.55 5.14 7.97
#